data_AF-S7VTC0-F1
#
_entry.id   AF-S7VTC0-F1
#
_cell.length_a   1.000
_cell.length_b   1.000
_cell.length_c   1.000
_cell.angle_alpha   90.00
_cell.angle_beta   90.00
_cell.angle_gamma   90.00
#
_symmetry.space_group_name_H-M   'P 1'
#
loop_
_entity.id
_entity.type
_entity.pdbx_description
1 polymer ?
#
loop_
_entity_poly.entity_id
_entity_poly.type
_entity_poly.pdbx_seq_one_letter_code
_entity_poly.pdbx_strand_id
1 'polypeptide(L)'
;MTTTRKYYESLIDAFIRINKSNVNEPKEYFEAKLEISNLINRILKFDLFPLTFSNDFFDLLESESIKDFDNQKIKLINELHFELIECLWTTRLRFGGELIQYISKIKIALLNLNIKELELFEKNKTEPTHNYFPEVYNFKNNKDKTQRIKEIRAFSKTGPKKEKLIIKKKDYTKLENKIVTDISNYRSYIMEHYPSLSDNFSFCNKKVLAYITEAMSSDIFEFRIHSYMTTNGDNSVKLDHQFYDFYPSYFHNLEEIIDKFAGAHITSLKKEDFSFRNPFSINNIHRELIEIFIQNSSGNGIEEFTTFLLKCKGY
;
A
#
# COMPACT_ATOMS: atom_id res chain seq x y z
N MET A 1 -14.91 -0.10 -4.36
CA MET A 1 -13.52 -0.20 -4.83
C MET A 1 -12.66 0.44 -3.75
N THR A 2 -11.55 -0.20 -3.33
CA THR A 2 -10.67 0.38 -2.30
C THR A 2 -9.96 1.63 -2.83
N THR A 3 -9.57 2.52 -1.92
CA THR A 3 -8.85 3.75 -2.26
C THR A 3 -7.54 3.44 -2.98
N THR A 4 -6.73 2.51 -2.46
CA THR A 4 -5.50 2.03 -3.10
C THR A 4 -5.76 1.54 -4.53
N ARG A 5 -6.83 0.76 -4.75
CA ARG A 5 -7.16 0.22 -6.09
C ARG A 5 -7.49 1.33 -7.07
N LYS A 6 -8.32 2.28 -6.62
CA LYS A 6 -8.68 3.45 -7.41
C LYS A 6 -7.43 4.19 -7.89
N TYR A 7 -6.53 4.56 -6.98
CA TYR A 7 -5.33 5.31 -7.32
C TYR A 7 -4.36 4.54 -8.22
N TYR A 8 -4.15 3.27 -7.94
CA TYR A 8 -3.29 2.41 -8.73
C TYR A 8 -3.83 2.21 -10.16
N GLU A 9 -5.15 1.97 -10.31
CA GLU A 9 -5.78 1.85 -11.62
C GLU A 9 -5.70 3.16 -12.41
N SER A 10 -5.91 4.31 -11.76
CA SER A 10 -5.76 5.62 -12.39
C SER A 10 -4.31 5.89 -12.84
N LEU A 11 -3.31 5.51 -12.05
CA LEU A 11 -1.90 5.59 -12.48
C LEU A 11 -1.63 4.74 -13.72
N ILE A 12 -2.16 3.51 -13.78
CA ILE A 12 -2.03 2.66 -14.97
C ILE A 12 -2.71 3.31 -16.18
N ASP A 13 -3.89 3.90 -16.00
CA ASP A 13 -4.62 4.53 -17.11
C ASP A 13 -3.89 5.77 -17.65
N ALA A 14 -3.28 6.57 -16.77
CA ALA A 14 -2.41 7.67 -17.18
C ALA A 14 -1.11 7.17 -17.84
N PHE A 15 -0.51 6.10 -17.32
CA PHE A 15 0.64 5.43 -17.95
C PHE A 15 0.31 4.95 -19.36
N ILE A 16 -0.85 4.32 -19.58
CA ILE A 16 -1.31 3.90 -20.91
C ILE A 16 -1.40 5.09 -21.87
N ARG A 17 -1.93 6.23 -21.42
CA ARG A 17 -2.04 7.44 -22.24
C ARG A 17 -0.67 8.02 -22.62
N ILE A 18 0.26 8.11 -21.66
CA ILE A 18 1.64 8.52 -21.98
C ILE A 18 2.24 7.59 -23.04
N ASN A 19 2.13 6.27 -22.88
CA ASN A 19 2.69 5.32 -23.85
C ASN A 19 2.11 5.49 -25.27
N LYS A 20 0.82 5.84 -25.39
CA LYS A 20 0.15 6.08 -26.68
C LYS A 20 0.40 7.47 -27.27
N SER A 21 0.80 8.43 -26.44
CA SER A 21 1.03 9.81 -26.89
C SER A 21 2.13 9.87 -27.95
N ASN A 22 2.05 10.84 -28.85
CA ASN A 22 3.02 11.05 -29.91
C ASN A 22 3.35 12.54 -30.03
N VAL A 23 4.52 12.85 -30.57
CA VAL A 23 5.02 14.24 -30.67
C VAL A 23 4.10 15.17 -31.49
N ASN A 24 3.30 14.62 -32.41
CA ASN A 24 2.37 15.40 -33.23
C ASN A 24 1.08 15.76 -32.47
N GLU A 25 0.78 15.05 -31.37
CA GLU A 25 -0.39 15.25 -30.51
C GLU A 25 0.04 15.40 -29.04
N PRO A 26 0.82 16.45 -28.69
CA PRO A 26 1.43 16.58 -27.38
C PRO A 26 0.42 16.89 -26.26
N LYS A 27 -0.81 17.29 -26.61
CA LYS A 27 -1.86 17.60 -25.64
C LYS A 27 -2.14 16.44 -24.69
N GLU A 28 -2.31 15.23 -25.24
CA GLU A 28 -2.57 14.00 -24.45
C GLU A 28 -1.41 13.70 -23.50
N TYR A 29 -0.17 13.94 -23.94
CA TYR A 29 1.03 13.76 -23.12
C TYR A 29 1.03 14.70 -21.91
N PHE A 30 0.74 15.99 -22.11
CA PHE A 30 0.69 16.97 -21.01
C PHE A 30 -0.49 16.74 -20.07
N GLU A 31 -1.67 16.40 -20.59
CA GLU A 31 -2.83 16.06 -19.76
C GLU A 31 -2.55 14.83 -18.89
N ALA A 32 -1.93 13.79 -19.45
CA ALA A 32 -1.54 12.61 -18.68
C ALA A 32 -0.47 12.93 -17.63
N LYS A 33 0.52 13.79 -17.93
CA LYS A 33 1.52 14.24 -16.96
C LYS A 33 0.90 14.99 -15.78
N LEU A 34 -0.01 15.92 -16.05
CA LEU A 34 -0.73 16.66 -15.01
C LEU A 34 -1.53 15.71 -14.12
N GLU A 35 -2.20 14.72 -14.71
CA GLU A 35 -2.93 13.72 -13.94
C GLU A 35 -2.01 12.87 -13.07
N ILE A 36 -0.87 12.41 -13.60
CA ILE A 36 0.13 11.67 -12.83
C ILE A 36 0.65 12.51 -11.66
N SER A 37 0.94 13.79 -11.88
CA SER A 37 1.35 14.71 -10.80
C SER A 37 0.31 14.78 -9.70
N ASN A 38 -0.95 14.99 -10.05
CA ASN A 38 -2.05 15.06 -9.10
C ASN A 38 -2.25 13.73 -8.34
N LEU A 39 -2.13 12.59 -9.03
CA LEU A 39 -2.26 11.27 -8.42
C LEU A 39 -1.11 10.99 -7.44
N ILE A 40 0.14 11.18 -7.86
CA ILE A 40 1.33 10.96 -7.03
C ILE A 40 1.28 11.86 -5.79
N ASN A 41 0.98 13.15 -5.96
CA ASN A 41 0.87 14.08 -4.85
C ASN A 41 -0.17 13.65 -3.82
N ARG A 42 -1.31 13.10 -4.26
CA ARG A 42 -2.33 12.56 -3.33
C ARG A 42 -1.88 11.27 -2.68
N ILE A 43 -1.25 10.35 -3.42
CA ILE A 43 -0.73 9.08 -2.88
C ILE A 43 0.31 9.36 -1.78
N LEU A 44 1.26 10.25 -2.04
CA LEU A 44 2.30 10.63 -1.09
C LEU A 44 1.73 11.39 0.11
N LYS A 45 0.83 12.35 -0.13
CA LYS A 45 0.20 13.14 0.94
C LYS A 45 -0.53 12.28 1.96
N PHE A 46 -1.22 11.25 1.50
CA PHE A 46 -2.02 10.36 2.34
C PHE A 46 -1.33 9.04 2.67
N ASP A 47 -0.06 8.85 2.28
CA ASP A 47 0.70 7.61 2.48
C ASP A 47 -0.10 6.36 2.08
N LEU A 48 -0.64 6.35 0.87
CA LEU A 48 -1.53 5.26 0.40
C LEU A 48 -0.77 4.01 -0.06
N PHE A 49 0.45 4.18 -0.56
CA PHE A 49 1.40 3.11 -0.91
C PHE A 49 2.76 3.76 -1.24
N PRO A 50 3.88 3.02 -1.09
CA PRO A 50 5.20 3.59 -1.27
C PRO A 50 5.46 3.89 -2.76
N LEU A 51 6.10 5.03 -3.00
CA LEU A 51 6.57 5.46 -4.31
C LEU A 51 7.98 6.06 -4.14
N THR A 52 8.90 5.72 -5.04
CA THR A 52 10.33 6.08 -4.95
C THR A 52 10.87 6.77 -6.21
N PHE A 53 10.08 7.67 -6.79
CA PHE A 53 10.47 8.49 -7.95
C PHE A 53 11.70 9.37 -7.68
N SER A 54 12.52 9.57 -8.71
CA SER A 54 13.68 10.47 -8.67
C SER A 54 13.26 11.95 -8.76
N ASN A 55 14.16 12.87 -8.40
CA ASN A 55 13.92 14.30 -8.63
C ASN A 55 13.78 14.63 -10.13
N ASP A 56 14.60 13.98 -10.97
CA ASP A 56 14.54 14.14 -12.43
C ASP A 56 13.15 13.76 -12.99
N PHE A 57 12.47 12.79 -12.37
CA PHE A 57 11.10 12.44 -12.74
C PHE A 57 10.13 13.58 -12.48
N PHE A 58 10.19 14.21 -11.31
CA PHE A 58 9.34 15.35 -10.97
C PHE A 58 9.61 16.55 -11.88
N ASP A 59 10.89 16.84 -12.16
CA ASP A 59 11.29 17.89 -13.10
C ASP A 59 10.72 17.65 -14.51
N LEU A 60 10.78 16.39 -14.97
CA LEU A 60 10.18 15.99 -16.24
C LEU A 60 8.67 16.11 -16.22
N LEU A 61 8.02 15.79 -15.11
CA LEU A 61 6.57 15.84 -14.94
C LEU A 61 6.03 17.27 -15.03
N GLU A 62 6.76 18.24 -14.48
CA GLU A 62 6.41 19.66 -14.47
C GLU A 62 6.84 20.41 -15.74
N SER A 63 7.82 19.89 -16.47
CA SER A 63 8.31 20.52 -17.71
C SER A 63 7.22 20.69 -18.77
N GLU A 64 7.08 21.90 -19.31
CA GLU A 64 6.21 22.19 -20.47
C GLU A 64 6.94 22.03 -21.82
N SER A 65 8.22 21.62 -21.80
CA SER A 65 9.03 21.51 -23.01
C SER A 65 8.72 20.22 -23.79
N ILE A 66 8.60 20.34 -25.11
CA ILE A 66 8.56 19.18 -26.05
C ILE A 66 9.90 18.90 -26.72
N LYS A 67 10.97 19.59 -26.31
CA LYS A 67 12.31 19.33 -26.87
C LYS A 67 12.75 17.92 -26.49
N ASP A 68 13.15 17.12 -27.47
CA ASP A 68 13.59 15.74 -27.25
C ASP A 68 12.47 14.85 -26.65
N PHE A 69 11.26 14.99 -27.22
CA PHE A 69 10.03 14.33 -26.79
C PHE A 69 10.21 12.83 -26.50
N ASP A 70 10.81 12.09 -27.43
CA ASP A 70 10.98 10.63 -27.30
C ASP A 70 11.82 10.28 -26.07
N ASN A 71 12.94 10.96 -25.83
CA ASN A 71 13.78 10.71 -24.65
C ASN A 71 13.05 11.09 -23.35
N GLN A 72 12.38 12.25 -23.31
CA GLN A 72 11.62 12.65 -22.11
C GLN A 72 10.51 11.66 -21.79
N LYS A 73 9.74 11.27 -22.81
CA LYS A 73 8.67 10.28 -22.71
C LYS A 73 9.21 8.95 -22.19
N ILE A 74 10.32 8.44 -22.75
CA ILE A 74 10.90 7.17 -22.30
C ILE A 74 11.41 7.25 -20.86
N LYS A 75 12.03 8.36 -20.43
CA LYS A 75 12.45 8.54 -19.03
C LYS A 75 11.26 8.47 -18.06
N LEU A 76 10.19 9.20 -18.34
CA LEU A 76 8.96 9.15 -17.55
C LEU A 76 8.35 7.74 -17.51
N ILE A 77 8.25 7.08 -18.68
CA ILE A 77 7.71 5.72 -18.79
C ILE A 77 8.55 4.73 -18.00
N ASN A 78 9.88 4.87 -17.99
CA ASN A 78 10.76 3.95 -17.28
C ASN A 78 10.53 3.99 -15.77
N GLU A 79 10.51 5.17 -15.17
CA GLU A 79 10.25 5.29 -13.73
C GLU A 79 8.81 4.91 -13.36
N LEU A 80 7.82 5.28 -14.17
CA LEU A 80 6.43 4.81 -13.96
C LEU A 80 6.32 3.30 -14.06
N HIS A 81 6.97 2.67 -15.04
CA HIS A 81 6.99 1.23 -15.18
C HIS A 81 7.60 0.56 -13.95
N PHE A 82 8.75 1.07 -13.48
CA PHE A 82 9.39 0.60 -12.27
C PHE A 82 8.44 0.65 -11.06
N GLU A 83 7.88 1.83 -10.78
CA GLU A 83 7.00 2.05 -9.62
C GLU A 83 5.70 1.25 -9.70
N LEU A 84 5.11 1.11 -10.90
CA LEU A 84 3.90 0.30 -11.08
C LEU A 84 4.17 -1.18 -10.77
N ILE A 85 5.33 -1.72 -11.17
CA ILE A 85 5.68 -3.11 -10.89
C ILE A 85 6.06 -3.28 -9.40
N GLU A 86 6.87 -2.38 -8.83
CA GLU A 86 7.22 -2.43 -7.39
C GLU A 86 5.99 -2.25 -6.49
N CYS A 87 5.02 -1.42 -6.89
CA CYS A 87 3.77 -1.26 -6.17
C CYS A 87 2.99 -2.58 -6.09
N LEU A 88 2.94 -3.39 -7.16
CA LEU A 88 2.29 -4.72 -7.11
C LEU A 88 2.91 -5.65 -6.08
N TRP A 89 4.18 -5.46 -5.75
CA TRP A 89 4.88 -6.24 -4.74
C TRP A 89 4.63 -5.74 -3.31
N THR A 90 4.67 -4.42 -3.13
CA THR A 90 4.46 -3.78 -1.81
C THR A 90 2.99 -3.77 -1.40
N THR A 91 2.09 -3.89 -2.36
CA THR A 91 0.66 -4.10 -2.14
C THR A 91 0.32 -5.58 -2.03
N ARG A 92 -0.83 -5.87 -1.42
CA ARG A 92 -1.25 -7.23 -1.11
C ARG A 92 -2.15 -7.84 -2.19
N LEU A 93 -1.80 -7.67 -3.47
CA LEU A 93 -2.29 -8.50 -4.57
C LEU A 93 -1.60 -9.88 -4.52
N ARG A 94 -1.87 -10.65 -3.46
CA ARG A 94 -1.14 -11.91 -3.26
C ARG A 94 -1.73 -13.03 -4.11
N PHE A 95 -1.00 -13.32 -5.19
CA PHE A 95 -1.08 -14.52 -6.05
C PHE A 95 -2.52 -14.93 -6.42
N GLY A 96 -3.00 -14.35 -7.51
CA GLY A 96 -4.27 -14.68 -8.13
C GLY A 96 -4.34 -14.15 -9.57
N GLY A 97 -5.47 -14.34 -10.25
CA GLY A 97 -5.65 -13.86 -11.62
C GLY A 97 -5.51 -12.33 -11.75
N GLU A 98 -5.82 -11.55 -10.71
CA GLU A 98 -5.72 -10.08 -10.76
C GLU A 98 -4.27 -9.57 -10.88
N LEU A 99 -3.31 -10.17 -10.16
CA LEU A 99 -1.89 -9.80 -10.28
C LEU A 99 -1.42 -9.98 -11.72
N ILE A 100 -1.72 -11.14 -12.32
CA ILE A 100 -1.38 -11.43 -13.72
C ILE A 100 -2.07 -10.42 -14.65
N GLN A 101 -3.33 -10.07 -14.39
CA GLN A 101 -4.05 -9.08 -15.19
C GLN A 101 -3.39 -7.69 -15.14
N TYR A 102 -2.96 -7.21 -13.97
CA TYR A 102 -2.27 -5.92 -13.86
C TYR A 102 -0.90 -5.93 -14.53
N ILE A 103 -0.09 -6.99 -14.30
CA ILE A 103 1.20 -7.15 -14.97
C ILE A 103 0.98 -7.17 -16.50
N SER A 104 0.02 -7.94 -17.00
CA SER A 104 -0.33 -7.95 -18.43
C SER A 104 -0.80 -6.58 -18.93
N LYS A 105 -1.59 -5.83 -18.15
CA LYS A 105 -2.05 -4.48 -18.52
C LYS A 105 -0.88 -3.51 -18.68
N ILE A 106 0.08 -3.53 -17.76
CA ILE A 106 1.31 -2.71 -17.80
C ILE A 106 2.17 -3.09 -19.01
N LYS A 107 2.40 -4.39 -19.24
CA LYS A 107 3.18 -4.88 -20.38
C LYS A 107 2.56 -4.49 -21.72
N ILE A 108 1.24 -4.64 -21.86
CA ILE A 108 0.53 -4.22 -23.08
C ILE A 108 0.60 -2.70 -23.25
N ALA A 109 0.58 -1.93 -22.15
CA ALA A 109 0.73 -0.49 -22.22
C ALA A 109 2.08 -0.08 -22.83
N LEU A 110 3.19 -0.71 -22.40
CA LEU A 110 4.51 -0.51 -22.99
C LEU A 110 4.54 -0.84 -24.48
N LEU A 111 3.85 -1.90 -24.92
CA LEU A 111 3.78 -2.28 -26.33
C LEU A 111 3.00 -1.29 -27.23
N ASN A 112 2.40 -0.24 -26.67
CA ASN A 112 1.89 0.88 -27.47
C ASN A 112 3.01 1.73 -28.07
N LEU A 113 4.22 1.71 -27.50
CA LEU A 113 5.40 2.35 -28.06
C LEU A 113 5.74 1.79 -29.45
N ASN A 114 6.27 2.64 -30.32
CA ASN A 114 6.82 2.21 -31.60
C ASN A 114 8.16 1.47 -31.41
N ILE A 115 8.66 0.82 -32.47
CA ILE A 115 9.86 -0.03 -32.37
C ILE A 115 11.09 0.76 -31.89
N LYS A 116 11.29 1.99 -32.38
CA LYS A 116 12.43 2.83 -31.98
C LYS A 116 12.33 3.27 -30.52
N GLU A 117 11.12 3.62 -30.08
CA GLU A 117 10.84 3.95 -28.68
C GLU A 117 11.08 2.75 -27.75
N LEU A 118 10.71 1.54 -28.18
CA LEU A 118 10.98 0.31 -27.42
C LEU A 118 12.48 -0.02 -27.34
N GLU A 119 13.23 0.19 -28.42
CA GLU A 119 14.70 0.05 -28.40
C GLU A 119 15.35 1.04 -27.41
N LEU A 120 14.87 2.28 -27.40
CA LEU A 120 15.31 3.31 -26.45
C LEU A 120 14.93 2.97 -25.01
N PHE A 121 13.71 2.47 -24.79
CA PHE A 121 13.25 1.97 -23.50
C PHE A 121 14.16 0.85 -22.99
N GLU A 122 14.41 -0.19 -23.80
CA GLU A 122 15.28 -1.31 -23.43
C GLU A 122 16.71 -0.90 -23.08
N LYS A 123 17.23 0.15 -23.74
CA LYS A 123 18.56 0.69 -23.43
C LYS A 123 18.61 1.40 -22.06
N ASN A 124 17.52 2.06 -21.69
CA ASN A 124 17.46 2.92 -20.51
C ASN A 124 16.75 2.26 -19.31
N LYS A 125 16.13 1.09 -19.50
CA LYS A 125 15.22 0.53 -18.51
C LYS A 125 15.95 0.24 -17.20
N THR A 126 15.26 0.55 -16.11
CA THR A 126 15.64 0.13 -14.77
C THR A 126 14.81 -1.10 -14.44
N GLU A 127 15.46 -2.23 -14.19
CA GLU A 127 14.74 -3.45 -13.83
C GLU A 127 14.14 -3.33 -12.42
N PRO A 128 12.83 -3.57 -12.25
CA PRO A 128 12.22 -3.67 -10.93
C PRO A 128 12.89 -4.79 -10.13
N THR A 129 13.07 -4.57 -8.83
CA THR A 129 13.61 -5.56 -7.90
C THR A 129 12.74 -6.81 -7.85
N HIS A 130 11.41 -6.64 -7.96
CA HIS A 130 10.43 -7.71 -7.79
C HIS A 130 9.67 -8.04 -9.08
N ASN A 131 10.39 -8.12 -10.20
CA ASN A 131 9.81 -8.44 -11.51
C ASN A 131 9.56 -9.95 -11.68
N TYR A 132 8.33 -10.41 -11.41
CA TYR A 132 7.93 -11.82 -11.55
C TYR A 132 7.94 -12.34 -12.99
N PHE A 133 7.86 -11.46 -13.98
CA PHE A 133 7.79 -11.84 -15.38
C PHE A 133 8.68 -10.88 -16.18
N PRO A 134 10.01 -10.98 -16.05
CA PRO A 134 10.91 -10.15 -16.83
C PRO A 134 10.66 -10.35 -18.32
N GLU A 135 10.77 -9.27 -19.07
CA GLU A 135 10.50 -9.28 -20.50
C GLU A 135 11.49 -8.37 -21.22
N VAL A 136 11.84 -8.79 -22.44
CA VAL A 136 12.72 -8.04 -23.33
C VAL A 136 11.88 -7.57 -24.50
N TYR A 137 11.78 -6.26 -24.68
CA TYR A 137 11.00 -5.62 -25.73
C TYR A 137 11.84 -5.37 -26.99
N ASN A 138 12.28 -6.45 -27.64
CA ASN A 138 12.99 -6.37 -28.91
C ASN A 138 12.16 -7.03 -30.03
N PHE A 139 11.71 -6.22 -31.00
CA PHE A 139 10.83 -6.67 -32.08
C PHE A 139 11.39 -6.27 -33.44
N LYS A 140 11.45 -7.21 -34.39
CA LYS A 140 11.93 -6.93 -35.75
C LYS A 140 10.94 -6.10 -36.56
N ASN A 141 9.65 -6.24 -36.27
CA ASN A 141 8.57 -5.57 -36.98
C ASN A 141 7.28 -5.50 -36.13
N ASN A 142 6.29 -4.74 -36.61
CA ASN A 142 5.01 -4.56 -35.92
C ASN A 142 4.14 -5.82 -35.86
N LYS A 143 4.34 -6.79 -36.77
CA LYS A 143 3.61 -8.07 -36.76
C LYS A 143 4.02 -8.91 -35.55
N ASP A 144 5.32 -8.97 -35.27
CA ASP A 144 5.88 -9.66 -34.10
C ASP A 144 5.36 -9.03 -32.80
N LYS A 145 5.38 -7.69 -32.72
CA LYS A 145 4.81 -6.94 -31.59
C LYS A 145 3.32 -7.26 -31.38
N THR A 146 2.54 -7.25 -32.46
CA THR A 146 1.10 -7.54 -32.42
C THR A 146 0.82 -8.97 -31.97
N GLN A 147 1.61 -9.94 -32.43
CA GLN A 147 1.51 -11.32 -32.00
C GLN A 147 1.79 -11.44 -30.49
N ARG A 148 2.83 -10.75 -30.00
CA ARG A 148 3.16 -10.73 -28.58
C ARG A 148 2.03 -10.17 -27.71
N ILE A 149 1.38 -9.09 -28.14
CA ILE A 149 0.20 -8.55 -27.45
C ILE A 149 -0.91 -9.61 -27.32
N LYS A 150 -1.14 -10.41 -28.37
CA LYS A 150 -2.15 -11.50 -28.34
C LYS A 150 -1.78 -12.57 -27.32
N GLU A 151 -0.51 -12.96 -27.25
CA GLU A 151 -0.01 -13.94 -26.28
C GLU A 151 -0.20 -13.46 -24.84
N ILE A 152 0.19 -12.20 -24.55
CA ILE A 152 0.03 -11.62 -23.21
C ILE A 152 -1.45 -11.57 -22.81
N ARG A 153 -2.34 -11.18 -23.74
CA ARG A 153 -3.80 -11.17 -23.51
C ARG A 153 -4.39 -12.56 -23.31
N ALA A 154 -3.84 -13.59 -23.96
CA ALA A 154 -4.27 -14.96 -23.77
C ALA A 154 -3.86 -15.46 -22.38
N PHE A 155 -2.59 -15.21 -22.00
CA PHE A 155 -2.06 -15.56 -20.69
C PHE A 155 -2.79 -14.84 -19.53
N SER A 156 -3.16 -13.57 -19.70
CA SER A 156 -3.88 -12.83 -18.66
C SER A 156 -5.25 -13.41 -18.34
N LYS A 157 -5.83 -14.21 -19.24
CA LYS A 157 -7.14 -14.87 -19.06
C LYS A 157 -7.03 -16.23 -18.36
N THR A 158 -5.83 -16.81 -18.24
CA THR A 158 -5.63 -18.12 -17.62
C THR A 158 -5.46 -18.06 -16.10
N GLY A 159 -5.38 -16.86 -15.53
CA GLY A 159 -5.25 -16.68 -14.08
C GLY A 159 -6.47 -17.20 -13.30
N PRO A 160 -6.28 -17.71 -12.07
CA PRO A 160 -7.38 -18.20 -11.25
C PRO A 160 -8.36 -17.09 -10.93
N LYS A 161 -9.66 -17.34 -11.12
CA LYS A 161 -10.72 -16.43 -10.70
C LYS A 161 -10.92 -16.59 -9.20
N LYS A 162 -10.84 -15.48 -8.46
CA LYS A 162 -11.11 -15.47 -7.03
C LYS A 162 -12.57 -15.09 -6.79
N GLU A 163 -13.24 -15.83 -5.92
CA GLU A 163 -14.57 -15.43 -5.46
C GLU A 163 -14.45 -14.19 -4.57
N LYS A 164 -15.37 -13.24 -4.75
CA LYS A 164 -15.45 -12.07 -3.87
C LYS A 164 -15.93 -12.52 -2.50
N LEU A 165 -15.12 -12.26 -1.49
CA LEU A 165 -15.48 -12.50 -0.09
C LEU A 165 -16.48 -11.43 0.35
N ILE A 166 -17.62 -11.86 0.89
CA ILE A 166 -18.67 -10.98 1.42
C ILE A 166 -18.83 -11.27 2.91
N ILE A 167 -18.61 -10.25 3.73
CA ILE A 167 -18.83 -10.29 5.17
C ILE A 167 -20.22 -9.72 5.47
N LYS A 168 -21.01 -10.40 6.30
CA LYS A 168 -22.39 -9.96 6.58
C LYS A 168 -22.35 -8.77 7.54
N LYS A 169 -23.29 -7.83 7.39
CA LYS A 169 -23.42 -6.64 8.24
C LYS A 169 -23.46 -6.97 9.75
N LYS A 170 -24.13 -8.06 10.13
CA LYS A 170 -24.20 -8.50 11.54
C LYS A 170 -22.83 -8.85 12.13
N ASP A 171 -21.91 -9.34 11.31
CA ASP A 171 -20.58 -9.77 11.74
C ASP A 171 -19.69 -8.54 11.96
N TYR A 172 -19.82 -7.51 11.10
CA TYR A 172 -19.23 -6.18 11.32
C TYR A 172 -19.69 -5.57 12.65
N THR A 173 -20.99 -5.51 12.92
CA THR A 173 -21.50 -4.91 14.16
C THR A 173 -21.00 -5.65 15.41
N LYS A 174 -20.94 -6.98 15.37
CA LYS A 174 -20.39 -7.78 16.49
C LYS A 174 -18.90 -7.49 16.71
N LEU A 175 -18.13 -7.42 15.63
CA LEU A 175 -16.70 -7.12 15.68
C LEU A 175 -16.43 -5.71 16.19
N GLU A 176 -17.19 -4.73 15.70
CA GLU A 176 -17.10 -3.33 16.13
C GLU A 176 -17.38 -3.21 17.64
N ASN A 177 -18.46 -3.81 18.13
CA ASN A 177 -18.77 -3.81 19.56
C ASN A 177 -17.64 -4.45 20.39
N LYS A 178 -17.03 -5.53 19.88
CA LYS A 178 -15.93 -6.21 20.56
C LYS A 178 -14.67 -5.33 20.62
N ILE A 179 -14.25 -4.74 19.50
CA ILE A 179 -13.05 -3.88 19.47
C ILE A 179 -13.26 -2.60 20.30
N VAL A 180 -14.46 -2.00 20.25
CA VAL A 180 -14.81 -0.85 21.11
C VAL A 180 -14.68 -1.22 22.58
N THR A 181 -15.20 -2.38 22.98
CA THR A 181 -15.11 -2.85 24.37
C THR A 181 -13.66 -3.11 24.78
N ASP A 182 -12.89 -3.83 23.96
CA ASP A 182 -11.50 -4.17 24.28
C ASP A 182 -10.62 -2.92 24.42
N ILE A 183 -10.78 -1.93 23.52
CA ILE A 183 -10.03 -0.67 23.58
C ILE A 183 -10.49 0.21 24.75
N SER A 184 -11.79 0.24 25.06
CA SER A 184 -12.31 0.97 26.23
C SER A 184 -11.71 0.42 27.54
N ASN A 185 -11.62 -0.91 27.66
CA ASN A 185 -10.98 -1.55 28.82
C ASN A 185 -9.49 -1.21 28.90
N TYR A 186 -8.78 -1.24 27.77
CA TYR A 186 -7.36 -0.84 27.69
C TYR A 186 -7.14 0.61 28.09
N ARG A 187 -7.97 1.53 27.58
CA ARG A 187 -7.94 2.94 27.94
C ARG A 187 -8.18 3.14 29.43
N SER A 188 -9.20 2.50 29.98
CA SER A 188 -9.55 2.61 31.39
C SER A 188 -8.39 2.16 32.28
N TYR A 189 -7.78 1.01 31.96
CA TYR A 189 -6.63 0.48 32.70
C TYR A 189 -5.43 1.45 32.66
N ILE A 190 -5.12 2.04 31.51
CA ILE A 190 -4.01 3.01 31.39
C ILE A 190 -4.32 4.29 32.17
N MET A 191 -5.54 4.80 32.09
CA MET A 191 -5.92 6.00 32.84
C MET A 191 -5.92 5.79 34.36
N GLU A 192 -6.21 4.57 34.81
CA GLU A 192 -6.16 4.21 36.23
C GLU A 192 -4.72 4.03 36.74
N HIS A 193 -3.87 3.33 36.00
CA HIS A 193 -2.55 2.91 36.50
C HIS A 193 -1.38 3.75 35.97
N TYR A 194 -1.49 4.34 34.79
CA TYR A 194 -0.42 5.08 34.11
C TYR A 194 -0.91 6.40 33.46
N PRO A 195 -1.68 7.24 34.17
CA PRO A 195 -2.31 8.42 33.57
C PRO A 195 -1.31 9.40 32.95
N SER A 196 -0.14 9.57 33.57
CA SER A 196 0.93 10.47 33.10
C SER A 196 1.62 10.02 31.81
N LEU A 197 1.44 8.75 31.42
CA LEU A 197 2.03 8.18 30.20
C LEU A 197 0.97 7.90 29.12
N SER A 198 -0.29 8.28 29.35
CA SER A 198 -1.43 7.89 28.50
C SER A 198 -1.24 8.27 27.02
N ASP A 199 -0.61 9.40 26.71
CA ASP A 199 -0.34 9.83 25.32
C ASP A 199 0.71 8.97 24.61
N ASN A 200 1.63 8.35 25.36
CA ASN A 200 2.66 7.48 24.81
C ASN A 200 2.08 6.13 24.35
N PHE A 201 0.96 5.69 24.93
CA PHE A 201 0.31 4.44 24.56
C PHE A 201 -0.41 4.51 23.20
N SER A 202 -0.18 3.51 22.36
CA SER A 202 -0.53 3.40 20.94
C SER A 202 -2.03 3.55 20.65
N PHE A 203 -2.91 3.31 21.61
CA PHE A 203 -4.37 3.37 21.40
C PHE A 203 -5.14 4.19 22.45
N CYS A 204 -4.48 4.77 23.45
CA CYS A 204 -5.16 5.31 24.62
C CYS A 204 -5.91 6.63 24.30
N ASN A 205 -5.18 7.64 23.80
CA ASN A 205 -5.72 8.94 23.40
C ASN A 205 -5.64 9.15 21.89
N LYS A 206 -5.97 8.10 21.14
CA LYS A 206 -5.87 8.07 19.68
C LYS A 206 -7.18 7.61 19.08
N LYS A 207 -7.55 8.17 17.93
CA LYS A 207 -8.59 7.61 17.08
C LYS A 207 -8.14 6.24 16.57
N VAL A 208 -9.05 5.28 16.54
CA VAL A 208 -8.77 3.92 16.10
C VAL A 208 -9.70 3.54 14.96
N LEU A 209 -9.10 3.14 13.84
CA LEU A 209 -9.83 2.61 12.69
C LEU A 209 -9.35 1.18 12.44
N ALA A 210 -10.30 0.27 12.37
CA ALA A 210 -10.03 -1.11 12.06
C ALA A 210 -10.57 -1.50 10.68
N TYR A 211 -9.89 -2.42 10.03
CA TYR A 211 -10.15 -2.86 8.66
C TYR A 211 -10.05 -4.37 8.56
N ILE A 212 -10.89 -4.97 7.73
CA ILE A 212 -10.80 -6.39 7.38
C ILE A 212 -10.22 -6.49 5.98
N THR A 213 -9.06 -7.13 5.89
CA THR A 213 -8.33 -7.38 4.65
C THR A 213 -8.22 -8.87 4.38
N GLU A 214 -7.93 -9.21 3.14
CA GLU A 214 -7.70 -10.59 2.76
C GLU A 214 -6.41 -11.18 3.36
N ALA A 215 -6.45 -12.40 3.90
CA ALA A 215 -5.27 -13.10 4.39
C ALA A 215 -4.71 -14.11 3.38
N MET A 216 -3.53 -14.69 3.69
CA MET A 216 -2.92 -15.75 2.89
C MET A 216 -3.65 -17.10 2.97
N SER A 217 -4.30 -17.40 4.10
CA SER A 217 -5.05 -18.64 4.30
C SER A 217 -6.54 -18.40 4.04
N SER A 218 -7.22 -19.41 3.49
CA SER A 218 -8.65 -19.38 3.16
C SER A 218 -9.57 -19.24 4.38
N ASP A 219 -9.06 -19.56 5.57
CA ASP A 219 -9.86 -19.74 6.79
C ASP A 219 -9.72 -18.56 7.77
N ILE A 220 -8.89 -17.58 7.41
CA ILE A 220 -8.68 -16.36 8.19
C ILE A 220 -8.81 -15.13 7.29
N PHE A 221 -9.16 -14.02 7.92
CA PHE A 221 -8.96 -12.68 7.41
C PHE A 221 -7.80 -12.02 8.17
N GLU A 222 -7.21 -11.02 7.55
CA GLU A 222 -6.26 -10.15 8.21
C GLU A 222 -7.05 -8.98 8.81
N PHE A 223 -6.85 -8.73 10.10
CA PHE A 223 -7.55 -7.67 10.83
C PHE A 223 -6.53 -6.61 11.22
N ARG A 224 -6.64 -5.45 10.58
CA ARG A 224 -5.74 -4.31 10.79
C ARG A 224 -6.40 -3.32 11.72
N ILE A 225 -5.70 -2.88 12.74
CA ILE A 225 -6.18 -1.90 13.69
C ILE A 225 -5.17 -0.76 13.72
N HIS A 226 -5.52 0.36 13.11
CA HIS A 226 -4.66 1.53 13.00
C HIS A 226 -5.08 2.56 14.03
N SER A 227 -4.10 3.27 14.58
CA SER A 227 -4.32 4.40 15.46
C SER A 227 -3.75 5.68 14.86
N TYR A 228 -4.45 6.78 15.13
CA TYR A 228 -4.14 8.09 14.59
C TYR A 228 -4.22 9.16 15.68
N MET A 229 -3.26 10.08 15.66
CA MET A 229 -3.30 11.32 16.42
C MET A 229 -4.24 12.29 15.71
N THR A 230 -5.22 12.80 16.44
CA THR A 230 -6.20 13.75 15.92
C THR A 230 -5.95 15.13 16.53
N THR A 231 -6.12 16.19 15.74
CA THR A 231 -5.96 17.57 16.23
C THR A 231 -7.19 18.09 16.95
N ASN A 232 -8.34 17.43 16.77
CA ASN A 232 -9.63 17.78 17.38
C ASN A 232 -9.98 16.95 18.62
N GLY A 233 -9.07 16.06 19.08
CA GLY A 233 -9.30 15.19 20.22
C GLY A 233 -10.29 14.05 19.97
N ASP A 234 -10.59 13.72 18.71
CA ASP A 234 -11.37 12.53 18.37
C ASP A 234 -10.60 11.26 18.79
N ASN A 235 -11.19 10.52 19.72
CA ASN A 235 -10.70 9.22 20.21
C ASN A 235 -11.67 8.09 19.85
N SER A 236 -12.49 8.25 18.82
CA SER A 236 -13.45 7.23 18.40
C SER A 236 -12.75 5.94 17.97
N VAL A 237 -13.46 4.82 18.17
CA VAL A 237 -13.06 3.49 17.69
C VAL A 237 -14.12 3.08 16.68
N LYS A 238 -13.70 2.77 15.45
CA LYS A 238 -14.61 2.34 14.39
C LYS A 238 -14.05 1.17 13.62
N LEU A 239 -14.96 0.32 13.14
CA LEU A 239 -14.65 -0.69 12.14
C LEU A 239 -15.15 -0.19 10.79
N ASP A 240 -14.27 -0.07 9.81
CA ASP A 240 -14.70 0.27 8.45
C ASP A 240 -15.55 -0.88 7.88
N HIS A 241 -16.70 -0.55 7.31
CA HIS A 241 -17.66 -1.51 6.74
C HIS A 241 -17.32 -1.88 5.28
N GLN A 242 -16.05 -1.81 4.90
CA GLN A 242 -15.53 -2.23 3.61
C GLN A 242 -14.54 -3.38 3.76
N PHE A 243 -14.69 -4.40 2.90
CA PHE A 243 -13.69 -5.44 2.73
C PHE A 243 -12.61 -4.96 1.76
N TYR A 244 -11.34 -5.04 2.17
CA TYR A 244 -10.20 -4.57 1.39
C TYR A 244 -9.48 -5.74 0.71
N ASP A 245 -9.62 -5.80 -0.61
CA ASP A 245 -9.03 -6.85 -1.48
C ASP A 245 -7.69 -6.42 -2.12
N PHE A 246 -7.51 -5.11 -2.33
CA PHE A 246 -6.26 -4.51 -2.76
C PHE A 246 -5.91 -3.32 -1.89
N TYR A 247 -4.81 -3.46 -1.17
CA TYR A 247 -4.42 -2.59 -0.09
C TYR A 247 -2.88 -2.60 0.05
N PRO A 248 -2.29 -1.56 0.64
CA PRO A 248 -0.85 -1.43 0.73
C PRO A 248 -0.27 -2.34 1.82
N SER A 249 1.04 -2.24 1.98
CA SER A 249 1.76 -2.86 3.10
C SER A 249 1.20 -2.40 4.46
N TYR A 250 1.65 -3.04 5.53
CA TYR A 250 1.02 -3.01 6.85
C TYR A 250 0.88 -1.64 7.52
N PHE A 251 1.73 -0.69 7.16
CA PHE A 251 1.86 0.58 7.89
C PHE A 251 1.37 1.79 7.08
N HIS A 252 0.91 1.57 5.85
CA HIS A 252 0.33 2.62 5.01
C HIS A 252 -1.18 2.72 5.21
N ASN A 253 -1.74 3.87 4.85
CA ASN A 253 -3.15 4.12 5.01
C ASN A 253 -3.99 3.39 3.95
N LEU A 254 -5.15 2.87 4.38
CA LEU A 254 -6.10 2.21 3.47
C LEU A 254 -7.09 3.20 2.84
N GLU A 255 -7.10 4.44 3.33
CA GLU A 255 -7.99 5.52 2.91
C GLU A 255 -7.30 6.88 3.03
N GLU A 256 -7.91 7.91 2.47
CA GLU A 256 -7.41 9.28 2.62
C GLU A 256 -7.74 9.79 4.02
N ILE A 257 -6.76 9.75 4.90
CA ILE A 257 -6.87 10.22 6.28
C ILE A 257 -5.89 11.36 6.54
N ILE A 258 -6.41 12.47 7.07
CA ILE A 258 -5.60 13.65 7.44
C ILE A 258 -4.95 13.51 8.81
N ASP A 259 -5.48 12.60 9.64
CA ASP A 259 -4.98 12.33 10.98
C ASP A 259 -3.59 11.68 10.89
N LYS A 260 -2.68 12.05 11.79
CA LYS A 260 -1.30 11.56 11.74
C LYS A 260 -1.26 10.12 12.24
N PHE A 261 -0.76 9.20 11.42
CA PHE A 261 -0.55 7.80 11.81
C PHE A 261 0.31 7.71 13.08
N ALA A 262 -0.17 6.96 14.07
CA ALA A 262 0.51 6.76 15.35
C ALA A 262 0.97 5.32 15.54
N GLY A 263 0.28 4.35 14.95
CA GLY A 263 0.64 2.95 15.08
C GLY A 263 -0.37 2.04 14.40
N ALA A 264 0.00 0.77 14.26
CA ALA A 264 -0.89 -0.27 13.77
C ALA A 264 -0.63 -1.59 14.48
N HIS A 265 -1.69 -2.37 14.64
CA HIS A 265 -1.64 -3.76 15.03
C HIS A 265 -2.30 -4.62 13.96
N ILE A 266 -1.69 -5.75 13.60
CA ILE A 266 -2.27 -6.73 12.69
C ILE A 266 -2.44 -8.04 13.40
N THR A 267 -3.64 -8.60 13.33
CA THR A 267 -3.99 -9.89 13.92
C THR A 267 -4.81 -10.73 12.95
N SER A 268 -4.88 -12.04 13.21
CA SER A 268 -5.71 -12.96 12.42
C SER A 268 -7.13 -12.97 12.96
N LEU A 269 -8.08 -12.87 12.05
CA LEU A 269 -9.51 -12.96 12.31
C LEU A 269 -10.04 -14.27 11.71
N LYS A 270 -10.52 -15.19 12.54
CA LYS A 270 -11.05 -16.47 12.04
C LYS A 270 -12.32 -16.25 11.23
N LYS A 271 -12.41 -16.87 10.05
CA LYS A 271 -13.58 -16.72 9.17
C LYS A 271 -14.84 -17.40 9.69
N GLU A 272 -14.67 -18.48 10.47
CA GLU A 272 -15.78 -19.27 11.02
C GLU A 272 -16.63 -18.49 12.02
N ASP A 273 -15.98 -17.82 12.97
CA ASP A 273 -16.65 -17.18 14.12
C ASP A 273 -16.31 -15.68 14.27
N PHE A 274 -15.48 -15.13 13.38
CA PHE A 274 -14.96 -13.77 13.47
C PHE A 274 -14.28 -13.49 14.83
N SER A 275 -13.65 -14.51 15.42
CA SER A 275 -12.83 -14.32 16.62
C SER A 275 -11.41 -13.90 16.24
N PHE A 276 -10.81 -13.07 17.10
CA PHE A 276 -9.42 -12.67 17.02
C PHE A 276 -8.82 -12.63 18.42
N ARG A 277 -7.49 -12.79 18.52
CA ARG A 277 -6.74 -12.63 19.77
C ARG A 277 -6.76 -11.18 20.18
N ASN A 278 -7.28 -10.87 21.37
CA ASN A 278 -7.35 -9.49 21.87
C ASN A 278 -5.93 -8.90 22.04
N PRO A 279 -5.54 -7.89 21.26
CA PRO A 279 -4.22 -7.27 21.36
C PRO A 279 -4.15 -6.21 22.47
N PHE A 280 -5.25 -5.93 23.15
CA PHE A 280 -5.38 -4.88 24.16
C PHE A 280 -5.35 -5.42 25.61
N SER A 281 -4.88 -6.65 25.80
CA SER A 281 -4.75 -7.27 27.13
C SER A 281 -3.70 -6.58 28.02
N ILE A 282 -3.83 -6.73 29.34
CA ILE A 282 -2.88 -6.19 30.33
C ILE A 282 -1.43 -6.60 30.02
N ASN A 283 -1.21 -7.85 29.62
CA ASN A 283 0.14 -8.32 29.26
C ASN A 283 0.75 -7.51 28.10
N ASN A 284 -0.07 -7.09 27.13
CA ASN A 284 0.39 -6.24 26.04
C ASN A 284 0.61 -4.80 26.48
N ILE A 285 -0.18 -4.28 27.43
CA ILE A 285 0.05 -2.96 28.04
C ILE A 285 1.42 -2.94 28.74
N HIS A 286 1.77 -3.99 29.49
CA HIS A 286 3.08 -4.09 30.15
C HIS A 286 4.23 -4.22 29.15
N ARG A 287 4.03 -4.95 28.05
CA ARG A 287 5.01 -4.96 26.96
C ARG A 287 5.20 -3.57 26.36
N GLU A 288 4.11 -2.85 26.12
CA GLU A 288 4.15 -1.51 25.57
C GLU A 288 4.84 -0.52 26.52
N LEU A 289 4.70 -0.68 27.84
CA LEU A 289 5.47 0.10 28.82
C LEU A 289 6.99 -0.09 28.67
N ILE A 290 7.43 -1.31 28.35
CA ILE A 290 8.85 -1.57 28.06
C ILE A 290 9.27 -0.80 26.79
N GLU A 291 8.44 -0.83 25.76
CA GLU A 291 8.71 -0.12 24.50
C GLU A 291 8.74 1.41 24.72
N ILE A 292 7.79 1.96 25.49
CA ILE A 292 7.76 3.37 25.90
C ILE A 292 9.02 3.72 26.71
N PHE A 293 9.42 2.88 27.65
CA PHE A 293 10.64 3.12 28.43
C PHE A 293 11.86 3.18 27.53
N ILE A 294 12.04 2.20 26.64
CA ILE A 294 13.18 2.14 25.71
C ILE A 294 13.21 3.39 24.81
N GLN A 295 12.07 3.81 24.27
CA GLN A 295 11.99 4.98 23.37
C GLN A 295 12.33 6.30 24.07
N ASN A 296 12.09 6.40 25.37
CA ASN A 296 12.28 7.63 26.15
C ASN A 296 13.53 7.61 27.05
N SER A 297 14.31 6.53 27.02
CA SER A 297 15.50 6.36 27.85
C SER A 297 16.79 6.63 27.10
N SER A 298 17.82 7.04 27.84
CA SER A 298 19.19 7.10 27.34
C SER A 298 19.77 5.70 27.13
N GLY A 299 20.85 5.59 26.34
CA GLY A 299 21.55 4.32 26.11
C GLY A 299 21.94 3.60 27.40
N ASN A 300 22.49 4.34 28.38
CA ASN A 300 22.85 3.78 29.69
C ASN A 300 21.61 3.25 30.45
N GLY A 301 20.49 3.99 30.42
CA GLY A 301 19.25 3.55 31.06
C GLY A 301 18.67 2.27 30.44
N ILE A 302 18.78 2.12 29.11
CA ILE A 302 18.38 0.91 28.40
C ILE A 302 19.29 -0.27 28.80
N GLU A 303 20.60 -0.04 28.93
CA GLU A 303 21.58 -1.05 29.33
C GLU A 303 21.32 -1.54 30.77
N GLU A 304 21.10 -0.63 31.72
CA GLU A 304 20.77 -0.96 33.10
C GLU A 304 19.47 -1.77 33.21
N PHE A 305 18.43 -1.33 32.50
CA PHE A 305 17.14 -2.03 32.47
C PHE A 305 17.25 -3.42 31.85
N THR A 306 17.98 -3.56 30.74
CA THR A 306 18.21 -4.87 30.11
C THR A 306 19.01 -5.80 31.03
N THR A 307 20.03 -5.26 31.71
CA THR A 307 20.81 -6.00 32.71
C THR A 307 19.93 -6.49 33.87
N PHE A 308 19.02 -5.64 34.34
CA PHE A 308 18.03 -6.02 35.35
C PHE A 308 17.14 -7.18 34.85
N LEU A 309 16.55 -7.06 33.66
CA LEU A 309 15.70 -8.12 33.08
C LEU A 309 16.46 -9.45 32.92
N LEU A 310 17.72 -9.42 32.50
CA LEU A 310 18.56 -10.62 32.39
C LEU A 310 18.82 -11.28 33.75
N LYS A 311 19.00 -10.51 34.82
CA LYS A 311 19.13 -11.03 36.19
C LYS A 311 17.82 -11.66 36.70
N CYS A 312 16.68 -11.12 36.27
CA CYS A 312 15.37 -11.68 36.58
C CYS A 312 15.05 -12.99 35.83
N LYS A 313 15.80 -13.36 34.78
CA LYS A 313 15.57 -14.58 33.98
C LYS A 313 15.71 -15.90 34.77
N GLY A 314 16.26 -15.85 35.99
CA GLY A 314 16.41 -16.99 36.89
C GLY A 314 15.41 -17.05 38.06
N TYR A 315 14.42 -16.15 38.10
CA TYR A 315 13.39 -16.10 39.14
C TYR A 315 12.05 -16.72 38.70
#